data_AF-A0A5E4JRV6-F1
#
_entry.id   AF-A0A5E4JRV6-F1
#
_cell.length_a   1.000
_cell.length_b   1.000
_cell.length_c   1.000
_cell.angle_alpha   90.00
_cell.angle_beta   90.00
_cell.angle_gamma   90.00
#
_symmetry.space_group_name_H-M   'P 1'
#
loop_
_entity.id
_entity.type
_entity.pdbx_description
1 polymer ?
#
loop_
_entity_poly.entity_id
_entity_poly.type
_entity_poly.pdbx_seq_one_letter_code
_entity_poly.pdbx_strand_id
1 'polypeptide(L)' 'MFTNEIENMFKAHIIEPYKIKAQAISSATEVATMILRIDDVIAANSKDKGMNFSGPALHTEF' A
#
# COMPACT_ATOMS: atom_id res chain seq x y z
N MET A 1 7.22 24.59 -24.71
CA MET A 1 7.10 23.97 -23.37
C MET A 1 8.07 22.81 -23.33
N PHE A 2 8.86 22.70 -22.26
CA PHE A 2 10.08 21.86 -22.11
C PHE A 2 11.34 22.42 -22.78
N THR A 3 11.80 23.57 -22.27
CA THR A 3 13.23 23.87 -22.29
C THR A 3 13.88 22.92 -21.30
N ASN A 4 14.83 22.08 -21.74
CA ASN A 4 15.46 21.02 -20.93
C ASN A 4 16.48 21.59 -19.93
N GLU A 5 16.13 22.72 -19.31
CA GLU A 5 16.98 23.57 -18.51
C GLU A 5 16.31 23.85 -17.16
N ILE A 6 17.13 24.11 -16.13
CA ILE A 6 16.66 24.39 -14.78
C ILE A 6 16.05 25.81 -14.76
N GLU A 7 14.75 25.91 -14.49
CA GLU A 7 14.04 27.19 -14.43
C GLU A 7 13.66 27.58 -12.99
N ASN A 8 13.69 28.88 -12.70
CA ASN A 8 13.22 29.42 -11.43
C ASN A 8 11.70 29.63 -11.45
N MET A 9 10.97 28.74 -10.79
CA MET A 9 9.50 28.74 -10.74
C MET A 9 8.90 30.05 -10.17
N PHE A 10 9.60 30.70 -9.23
CA PHE A 10 9.12 31.96 -8.63
C PHE A 10 9.21 33.11 -9.63
N LYS A 11 10.31 33.21 -10.39
CA LYS A 11 10.45 34.22 -11.48
C LYS A 11 9.44 33.98 -12.61
N ALA A 12 9.11 32.72 -12.87
CA ALA A 12 8.09 32.32 -13.84
C ALA A 12 6.65 32.56 -13.35
N HIS A 13 6.45 33.08 -12.13
CA HIS A 13 5.13 33.29 -11.50
C HIS A 13 4.28 32.02 -11.40
N ILE A 14 4.92 30.85 -11.34
CA ILE A 14 4.26 29.55 -11.15
C ILE A 14 4.24 29.27 -9.65
N ILE A 15 3.05 29.34 -9.04
CA ILE A 15 2.85 29.10 -7.61
C ILE A 15 1.77 28.03 -7.45
N GLU A 16 2.13 26.97 -6.74
CA GLU A 16 1.23 25.85 -6.52
C GLU A 16 0.60 25.93 -5.12
N PRO A 17 -0.71 25.67 -4.98
CA PRO A 17 -1.37 25.69 -3.68
C PRO A 17 -0.81 24.62 -2.73
N TYR A 18 -0.48 25.00 -1.49
CA TYR A 18 0.07 24.06 -0.49
C TYR A 18 -0.79 22.79 -0.32
N LYS A 19 -2.12 22.96 -0.27
CA LYS A 19 -3.06 21.86 -0.02
C LYS A 19 -2.93 20.73 -1.04
N ILE A 20 -2.78 21.05 -2.33
CA ILE A 20 -2.71 20.01 -3.37
C ILE A 20 -1.38 19.25 -3.31
N LYS A 21 -0.28 19.94 -2.97
CA LYS A 21 1.04 19.31 -2.79
C LYS A 21 1.07 18.40 -1.57
N ALA A 22 0.55 18.87 -0.45
CA ALA A 22 0.44 18.07 0.77
C ALA A 22 -0.43 16.82 0.56
N GLN A 23 -1.59 16.98 -0.09
CA GLN A 23 -2.48 15.86 -0.41
C GLN A 23 -1.84 14.86 -1.36
N ALA A 24 -1.15 15.31 -2.42
CA ALA A 24 -0.48 14.43 -3.37
C ALA A 24 0.62 13.58 -2.69
N ILE A 25 1.40 14.17 -1.77
CA ILE A 25 2.42 13.44 -1.01
C ILE A 25 1.75 12.42 -0.07
N SER A 26 0.69 12.82 0.63
CA SER A 26 -0.03 11.93 1.54
C SER A 26 -0.63 10.73 0.81
N SER A 27 -1.32 10.96 -0.32
CA SER A 27 -1.94 9.88 -1.10
C SER A 27 -0.90 8.95 -1.73
N ALA A 28 0.21 9.50 -2.23
CA ALA A 28 1.31 8.69 -2.74
C ALA A 28 1.90 7.79 -1.64
N THR A 29 2.06 8.31 -0.42
CA THR A 29 2.58 7.55 0.73
C THR A 29 1.63 6.44 1.16
N GLU A 30 0.33 6.71 1.20
CA GLU A 30 -0.71 5.73 1.53
C GLU A 30 -0.73 4.58 0.50
N VAL A 31 -0.69 4.91 -0.79
CA VAL A 31 -0.63 3.92 -1.88
C VAL A 31 0.66 3.10 -1.84
N ALA A 32 1.81 3.75 -1.64
CA ALA A 32 3.09 3.04 -1.50
C ALA A 32 3.06 2.06 -0.32
N THR A 33 2.46 2.46 0.79
CA THR A 33 2.28 1.59 1.96
C THR A 33 1.37 0.41 1.64
N MET A 34 0.25 0.63 0.94
CA MET A 34 -0.63 -0.46 0.51
C MET A 34 0.11 -1.47 -0.37
N ILE A 35 0.89 -1.01 -1.34
CA ILE A 35 1.67 -1.89 -2.24
C ILE A 35 2.63 -2.76 -1.44
N LEU A 36 3.39 -2.19 -0.50
CA LEU A 36 4.32 -2.95 0.35
C LEU A 36 3.60 -3.97 1.25
N ARG A 37 2.35 -3.68 1.67
CA ARG A 37 1.55 -4.55 2.53
C ARG A 37 0.86 -5.69 1.80
N ILE A 38 0.71 -5.62 0.47
CA ILE A 38 0.09 -6.71 -0.30
C ILE A 38 0.90 -8.00 -0.16
N ASP A 39 2.24 -7.90 -0.10
CA ASP A 39 3.11 -9.06 0.13
C ASP A 39 2.78 -9.77 1.45
N ASP A 40 2.62 -8.99 2.54
CA ASP A 40 2.23 -9.49 3.86
C ASP A 40 0.84 -10.17 3.84
N VAL A 41 -0.14 -9.56 3.14
CA VAL A 41 -1.52 -10.07 3.04
C VAL A 41 -1.60 -11.39 2.26
N ILE A 42 -0.81 -11.54 1.18
CA ILE A 42 -0.79 -12.78 0.38
C ILE A 42 -0.15 -13.94 1.17
N ALA A 43 0.92 -13.67 1.94
CA ALA A 43 1.61 -14.66 2.75
C ALA A 43 0.75 -15.18 3.91
N ALA A 44 -0.10 -14.34 4.50
CA ALA A 44 -1.03 -14.73 5.56
C ALA A 44 -2.09 -15.73 5.07
N ASN A 45 -2.70 -15.49 3.90
CA ASN A 45 -3.71 -16.38 3.31
C ASN A 45 -3.16 -17.78 2.93
N SER A 46 -1.86 -17.91 2.76
CA SER A 46 -1.21 -19.20 2.46
C SER A 46 -0.97 -20.05 3.72
N LYS A 47 -0.86 -19.43 4.91
CA LYS A 47 -0.61 -20.13 6.18
C LYS A 47 -1.85 -20.80 6.77
N ASP A 48 -3.05 -20.29 6.47
CA ASP A 48 -4.31 -20.88 6.95
C ASP A 48 -4.68 -22.20 6.25
N LYS A 49 -4.13 -22.51 5.07
CA LYS A 49 -4.34 -23.82 4.42
C LYS A 49 -3.45 -24.95 4.93
N GLY A 50 -2.63 -24.71 5.96
CA GLY A 50 -1.69 -25.68 6.54
C GLY A 50 -2.18 -26.41 7.80
N MET A 51 -3.35 -26.08 8.35
CA MET A 51 -3.94 -26.84 9.45
C MET A 51 -4.77 -28.01 8.92
N ASN A 52 -4.08 -29.10 8.60
CA ASN A 52 -4.67 -30.40 8.31
C ASN A 52 -5.51 -30.90 9.50
N PHE A 53 -6.80 -31.05 9.21
CA PHE A 53 -7.72 -32.08 9.68
C PHE A 53 -7.11 -33.15 10.61
N SER A 54 -7.31 -32.99 11.92
CA SER A 54 -7.33 -34.11 12.87
C SER A 54 -8.59 -33.97 13.70
N GLY A 55 -9.72 -34.40 13.15
CA GLY A 55 -10.93 -34.61 13.94
C GLY A 55 -10.64 -35.66 15.02
N PRO A 56 -11.06 -35.48 16.28
CA PRO A 56 -11.04 -36.58 17.22
C PRO A 56 -12.06 -37.61 16.75
N ALA A 57 -11.56 -38.79 16.41
CA ALA A 57 -12.37 -39.96 16.15
C ALA A 57 -13.31 -40.22 17.33
N LEU A 58 -14.56 -40.56 16.97
CA LEU A 58 -15.55 -41.31 17.72
C LEU A 58 -15.05 -41.92 19.04
N HIS A 59 -15.45 -41.33 20.17
CA HIS A 59 -15.68 -42.06 21.42
C HIS A 59 -17.20 -42.22 21.56
N THR A 60 -17.77 -43.31 21.03
CA THR A 60 -18.14 -44.53 21.76
C THR A 60 -19.08 -44.26 22.94
N GLU A 61 -20.34 -44.64 22.73
CA GLU A 61 -21.32 -45.21 23.66
C GLU A 61 -21.26 -44.76 25.13
N PHE A 62 -22.24 -43.95 25.57
CA PHE A 62 -23.29 -44.27 26.55
C PHE A 62 -24.35 -43.16 26.55
#